data_AF-A0A286U5N7-F1
#
_entry.id   AF-A0A286U5N7-F1
#
_cell.length_a   1.000
_cell.length_b   1.000
_cell.length_c   1.000
_cell.angle_alpha   90.00
_cell.angle_beta   90.00
_cell.angle_gamma   90.00
#
_symmetry.space_group_name_H-M   'P 1'
#
loop_
_entity.id
_entity.type
_entity.pdbx_description
1 polymer ?
#
loop_
_entity_poly.entity_id
_entity_poly.type
_entity_poly.pdbx_seq_one_letter_code
_entity_poly.pdbx_strand_id
1 'polypeptide(L)'
;MFVAMSLATLDLSAVLNDEPSCEWTAGTITHPEPFAVLARPRSRVMEELIRSVEDEFPWTDADAEHLSHIDWKKGCNWSKT
;
A
#
# COMPACT_ATOMS: atom_id res chain seq x y z
N MET A 1 -1.27 16.63 -5.77
CA MET A 1 -1.33 16.90 -4.31
C MET A 1 -1.07 15.66 -3.46
N PHE A 2 -1.60 14.48 -3.84
CA PHE A 2 -1.49 13.23 -3.06
C PHE A 2 -0.06 12.78 -2.74
N VAL A 3 0.86 12.78 -3.70
CA VAL A 3 2.24 12.32 -3.49
C VAL A 3 2.96 13.09 -2.37
N ALA A 4 2.80 14.42 -2.35
CA ALA A 4 3.43 15.25 -1.33
C ALA A 4 2.87 14.97 0.07
N MET A 5 1.56 14.74 0.19
CA MET A 5 0.92 14.42 1.46
C MET A 5 1.35 13.03 1.96
N SER A 6 1.33 12.04 1.08
CA SER A 6 1.78 10.67 1.43
C SER A 6 3.23 10.66 1.91
N LEU A 7 4.12 11.41 1.25
CA LEU A 7 5.52 11.51 1.68
C LEU A 7 5.70 12.39 2.92
N ALA A 8 4.76 13.27 3.25
CA ALA A 8 4.80 14.07 4.47
C ALA A 8 4.39 13.24 5.70
N THR A 9 3.44 12.31 5.53
CA THR A 9 2.89 11.48 6.61
C THR A 9 3.63 10.16 6.79
N LEU A 10 4.07 9.53 5.70
CA LEU A 10 4.69 8.20 5.69
C LEU A 10 6.18 8.27 5.35
N ASP A 11 6.94 7.45 6.06
CA ASP A 11 8.31 7.08 5.73
C ASP A 11 8.27 5.78 4.92
N LEU A 12 8.68 5.87 3.65
CA LEU A 12 8.70 4.76 2.71
C LEU A 12 10.13 4.25 2.56
N SER A 13 10.35 2.96 2.84
CA SER A 13 11.67 2.32 2.76
C SER A 13 11.59 0.96 2.06
N ALA A 14 12.70 0.53 1.47
CA ALA A 14 12.80 -0.80 0.89
C ALA A 14 12.67 -1.88 1.98
N VAL A 15 12.09 -3.01 1.62
CA VAL A 15 12.09 -4.20 2.47
C VAL A 15 13.51 -4.77 2.47
N LEU A 16 13.99 -5.23 3.62
CA LEU A 16 15.34 -5.80 3.75
C LEU A 16 15.49 -7.03 2.83
N ASN A 17 16.48 -7.00 1.94
CA ASN A 17 16.75 -8.02 0.91
C ASN A 17 15.71 -8.13 -0.22
N ASP A 18 14.86 -7.12 -0.40
CA ASP A 18 13.87 -7.05 -1.49
C ASP A 18 13.92 -5.66 -2.12
N GLU A 19 14.97 -5.44 -2.93
CA GLU A 19 15.12 -4.21 -3.72
C GLU A 19 14.20 -4.26 -4.94
N PRO A 20 13.44 -3.19 -5.23
CA PRO A 20 12.51 -3.18 -6.35
C PRO A 20 13.25 -3.30 -7.68
N SER A 21 12.80 -4.21 -8.55
CA SER A 21 13.28 -4.29 -9.92
C SER A 21 12.79 -3.07 -10.73
N CYS A 22 13.60 -2.59 -11.67
CA CYS A 22 13.19 -1.54 -12.61
C CYS A 22 12.48 -2.14 -13.83
N GLU A 23 11.63 -3.13 -13.60
CA GLU A 23 10.87 -3.83 -14.64
C GLU A 23 9.46 -3.25 -14.75
N TRP A 24 8.92 -3.25 -15.97
CA TRP A 24 7.66 -2.60 -16.30
C TRP A 24 6.75 -3.58 -17.01
N THR A 25 5.51 -3.69 -16.55
CA THR A 25 4.49 -4.55 -17.17
C THR A 25 3.85 -3.82 -18.35
N ALA A 26 3.76 -4.51 -19.49
CA ALA A 26 3.09 -4.01 -20.68
C ALA A 26 1.57 -4.19 -20.56
N GLY A 27 0.82 -3.13 -20.87
CA GLY A 27 -0.65 -3.11 -20.88
C GLY A 27 -1.16 -1.88 -21.64
N THR A 28 -2.46 -1.58 -21.55
CA THR A 28 -3.01 -0.32 -22.10
C THR A 28 -2.36 0.91 -21.47
N ILE A 29 -1.89 0.78 -20.23
CA ILE A 29 -1.08 1.75 -19.50
C ILE A 29 0.12 0.99 -18.93
N THR A 30 1.33 1.49 -19.17
CA THR A 30 2.54 0.93 -18.59
C THR A 30 2.59 1.23 -17.09
N HIS A 31 2.88 0.21 -16.28
CA HIS A 31 3.08 0.35 -14.84
C HIS A 31 4.29 -0.49 -14.39
N PRO A 32 4.95 -0.14 -13.28
CA PRO A 32 6.03 -0.97 -12.75
C PRO A 32 5.50 -2.35 -12.36
N GLU A 33 6.38 -3.34 -12.36
CA GLU A 33 6.06 -4.63 -11.75
C GLU A 33 5.76 -4.47 -10.25
N PRO A 34 4.93 -5.36 -9.65
CA PRO A 34 4.65 -5.31 -8.23
C PRO A 34 5.92 -5.42 -7.39
N PHE A 35 6.11 -4.50 -6.45
CA PHE A 35 7.23 -4.48 -5.53
C PHE A 35 6.74 -4.29 -4.09
N ALA A 36 7.51 -4.80 -3.12
CA ALA A 36 7.21 -4.58 -1.71
C ALA A 36 7.80 -3.25 -1.21
N VAL A 37 7.07 -2.58 -0.32
CA VAL A 37 7.53 -1.35 0.33
C VAL A 37 7.12 -1.35 1.80
N LEU A 38 8.02 -0.89 2.66
CA LEU A 38 7.72 -0.63 4.06
C LEU A 38 7.22 0.81 4.19
N ALA A 39 5.96 0.96 4.60
CA ALA A 39 5.39 2.26 4.95
C ALA A 39 5.23 2.35 6.48
N ARG A 40 5.87 3.35 7.10
CA ARG A 40 5.74 3.64 8.53
C ARG A 40 5.28 5.08 8.74
N PRO A 41 4.50 5.39 9.78
CA PRO A 41 4.25 6.79 10.13
C PRO A 41 5.59 7.50 10.42
N ARG A 42 5.78 8.69 9.84
CA ARG A 42 7.03 9.45 10.00
C ARG A 42 7.25 9.95 11.43
N SER A 43 6.18 10.18 12.17
CA SER A 43 6.24 10.65 13.56
C SER A 43 5.07 10.13 14.37
N ARG A 44 5.22 10.17 15.70
CA ARG A 44 4.15 9.82 16.64
C ARG A 44 2.87 10.65 16.43
N VAL A 45 3.00 11.93 16.13
CA VAL A 45 1.86 12.81 15.85
C VAL A 45 1.09 12.32 14.62
N MET A 46 1.79 11.87 13.58
CA MET A 46 1.15 11.32 12.38
C MET A 46 0.51 9.95 12.67
N GLU A 47 1.12 9.13 13.50
CA GLU A 47 0.53 7.87 13.96
C GLU A 47 -0.77 8.10 14.74
N GLU A 48 -0.79 9.08 15.65
CA GLU A 48 -1.98 9.48 16.41
C GLU A 48 -3.08 9.99 15.47
N LEU A 49 -2.73 10.77 14.45
CA LEU A 49 -3.68 11.20 13.42
C LEU A 49 -4.29 10.02 12.66
N ILE A 50 -3.46 9.06 12.22
CA ILE A 50 -3.94 7.86 11.53
C ILE A 50 -4.91 7.07 12.42
N ARG A 51 -4.58 6.89 13.70
CA ARG A 51 -5.44 6.18 14.66
C ARG A 51 -6.73 6.92 14.97
N SER A 52 -6.73 8.25 14.99
CA SER A 52 -7.95 9.03 15.21
C SER A 52 -9.04 8.79 14.16
N VAL A 53 -8.65 8.38 12.94
CA VAL A 53 -9.61 7.98 11.90
C VAL A 53 -10.34 6.70 12.30
N GLU A 54 -9.68 5.77 12.99
CA GLU A 54 -10.31 4.54 13.48
C GLU A 54 -11.31 4.83 14.61
N ASP A 55 -11.13 5.92 15.36
CA ASP A 55 -12.11 6.38 16.37
C ASP A 55 -13.34 7.02 15.72
N GLU A 56 -13.14 7.83 14.66
CA GLU A 56 -14.23 8.49 13.93
C GLU A 56 -15.03 7.52 13.04
N PHE A 57 -14.33 6.56 12.43
CA PHE A 57 -14.86 5.55 11.53
C PHE A 57 -14.42 4.15 12.01
N PRO A 58 -15.08 3.60 13.03
CA PRO A 58 -14.70 2.31 13.60
C PRO A 58 -14.89 1.19 12.59
N TRP A 59 -13.92 0.27 12.57
CA TRP A 59 -13.98 -0.94 11.76
C TRP A 59 -15.20 -1.79 12.15
N THR A 60 -15.99 -2.17 11.14
CA THR A 60 -17.18 -3.02 11.30
C THR A 60 -17.01 -4.36 10.60
N ASP A 61 -17.87 -5.33 10.95
CA ASP A 61 -17.90 -6.64 10.29
C ASP A 61 -18.21 -6.52 8.79
N ALA A 62 -18.93 -5.48 8.37
CA ALA A 62 -19.20 -5.20 6.95
C ALA A 62 -17.92 -4.80 6.19
N ASP A 63 -16.99 -4.09 6.83
CA ASP A 63 -15.69 -3.77 6.22
C ASP A 63 -14.85 -5.04 6.03
N ALA A 64 -14.88 -5.94 7.01
CA ALA A 64 -14.22 -7.24 6.91
C ALA A 64 -14.80 -8.10 5.79
N GLU A 65 -16.14 -8.16 5.67
CA GLU A 65 -16.82 -8.87 4.58
C GLU A 65 -16.42 -8.28 3.22
N HIS A 66 -16.38 -6.95 3.08
CA HIS A 66 -15.97 -6.27 1.86
C HIS A 66 -14.51 -6.58 1.47
N LEU A 67 -13.61 -6.64 2.45
CA LEU A 67 -12.20 -6.95 2.23
C LEU A 67 -11.93 -8.44 1.99
N SER A 68 -12.78 -9.35 2.50
CA SER A 68 -12.57 -10.80 2.45
C SER A 68 -12.51 -11.39 1.03
N HIS A 69 -13.20 -10.74 0.08
CA HIS A 69 -13.21 -11.13 -1.32
C HIS A 69 -12.07 -10.50 -2.13
N ILE A 70 -11.34 -9.55 -1.54
CA ILE A 70 -10.19 -8.91 -2.16
C ILE A 70 -8.98 -9.82 -1.96
N ASP A 71 -8.72 -10.66 -2.96
CA ASP A 71 -7.46 -11.37 -3.04
C ASP A 71 -6.39 -10.44 -3.62
N TRP A 72 -5.82 -9.60 -2.75
CA TRP A 72 -4.76 -8.66 -3.09
C TRP A 72 -3.49 -9.35 -3.63
N LYS A 73 -3.39 -10.68 -3.49
CA LYS A 73 -2.33 -11.50 -4.09
C LYS A 73 -2.69 -12.03 -5.47
N LYS A 74 -3.97 -12.23 -5.81
CA LYS A 74 -4.39 -12.72 -7.14
C LYS A 74 -4.22 -11.72 -8.27
N GLY A 75 -4.12 -10.43 -7.99
CA GLY A 75 -3.69 -9.43 -8.97
C GLY A 75 -2.20 -9.56 -9.37
N CYS A 76 -1.41 -10.31 -8.59
CA CYS A 76 0.01 -10.58 -8.80
C CYS A 76 0.22 -11.97 -9.44
N ASN A 77 -0.51 -12.29 -10.51
CA ASN A 77 -0.24 -13.49 -11.32
C ASN A 77 0.33 -13.10 -12.69
N TRP A 78 1.59 -12.71 -12.71
CA TRP A 78 2.35 -12.42 -13.93
C TRP A 78 3.58 -13.32 -14.01
N SER A 79 3.38 -14.62 -13.83
CA SER A 79 4.35 -15.61 -14.31
C SER A 79 3.59 -16.61 -15.18
N LYS A 80 4.04 -16.71 -16.43
CA LYS A 80 3.58 -17.54 -17.55
C LYS A 80 2.78 -16.78 -18.62
N THR A 81 3.50 -16.04 -19.45
CA THR A 81 3.64 -16.34 -20.89
C THR A 81 4.91 -15.68 -21.39
#